data_AF-X0YLS0-F1
#
_entry.id   AF-X0YLS0-F1
#
_cell.length_a   1.000
_cell.length_b   1.000
_cell.length_c   1.000
_cell.angle_alpha   90.00
_cell.angle_beta   90.00
_cell.angle_gamma   90.00
#
_symmetry.space_group_name_H-M   'P 1'
#
loop_
_entity.id
_entity.type
_entity.pdbx_description
1 polymer ?
#
loop_
_entity_poly.entity_id
_entity_poly.type
_entity_poly.pdbx_seq_one_letter_code
_entity_poly.pdbx_strand_id
1 'polypeptide(L)'
;MDTDKLNALSPFEFKDQLIKLASTHAEAMMLNAGRGNPNFLATQPRHAFLRLGDFALKEAERSYAYLSHGFGGIPEKTGIVERFDAYALLNEATPGIDFIQSTLSFAIDHLGIKKHDLLYELTAAYLACNYPFPPRMLPLCERITKVYLSTELCGTKTKTDAFDIFATEGGTAAMTYLFQSLFANRILHKGDKVALISPIFSPYLEIPPIPAYDLEVIDIKASEDQNW
;
A
#
# COMPACT_ATOMS: atom_id res chain seq x y z
N MET A 1 -9.00 -11.50 38.62
CA MET A 1 -9.26 -10.06 38.36
C MET A 1 -10.69 -9.82 38.80
N ASP A 2 -10.93 -8.82 39.65
CA ASP A 2 -12.24 -8.54 40.22
C ASP A 2 -13.18 -7.98 39.13
N THR A 3 -14.17 -8.76 38.71
CA THR A 3 -15.06 -8.47 37.57
C THR A 3 -15.86 -7.18 37.78
N ASP A 4 -16.20 -6.84 39.02
CA ASP A 4 -16.96 -5.63 39.33
C ASP A 4 -16.12 -4.36 39.13
N LYS A 5 -14.80 -4.44 39.34
CA LYS A 5 -13.88 -3.34 39.03
C LYS A 5 -13.65 -3.17 37.53
N LEU A 6 -13.72 -4.25 36.74
CA LEU A 6 -13.59 -4.19 35.29
C LEU A 6 -14.82 -3.57 34.62
N ASN A 7 -16.02 -3.87 35.12
CA ASN A 7 -17.28 -3.32 34.61
C ASN A 7 -17.43 -1.80 34.83
N ALA A 8 -16.66 -1.23 35.78
CA ALA A 8 -16.65 0.20 36.06
C ALA A 8 -15.63 0.99 35.21
N LEU A 9 -14.75 0.31 34.47
CA LEU A 9 -13.76 0.96 33.61
C LEU A 9 -14.42 1.45 32.32
N SER A 10 -14.02 2.63 31.85
CA SER A 10 -14.32 3.02 30.48
C SER A 10 -13.68 2.04 29.49
N PRO A 11 -14.21 1.91 28.26
CA PRO A 11 -13.61 1.05 27.22
C PRO A 11 -12.12 1.32 26.99
N PHE A 12 -11.67 2.57 27.21
CA PHE A 12 -10.29 3.00 27.09
C PHE A 12 -9.42 2.53 28.26
N GLU A 13 -9.88 2.73 29.50
CA GLU A 13 -9.15 2.25 30.68
C GLU A 13 -9.08 0.73 30.70
N PHE A 14 -10.13 0.06 30.22
CA PHE A 14 -10.15 -1.38 30.03
C PHE A 14 -9.10 -1.82 28.99
N LYS A 15 -9.03 -1.16 27.83
CA LYS A 15 -8.00 -1.39 26.81
C LYS A 15 -6.59 -1.19 27.36
N ASP A 16 -6.33 -0.14 28.14
CA ASP A 16 -5.01 0.11 28.73
C ASP A 16 -4.62 -0.97 29.76
N GLN A 17 -5.57 -1.49 30.53
CA GLN A 17 -5.31 -2.63 31.40
C GLN A 17 -5.01 -3.89 30.60
N LEU A 18 -5.73 -4.14 29.50
CA LEU A 18 -5.43 -5.25 28.59
C LEU A 18 -4.05 -5.13 27.95
N ILE A 19 -3.61 -3.92 27.58
CA ILE A 19 -2.26 -3.69 27.03
C ILE A 19 -1.19 -4.02 28.06
N LYS A 20 -1.40 -3.64 29.33
CA LYS A 20 -0.47 -3.99 30.43
C LYS A 20 -0.39 -5.51 30.68
N LEU A 21 -1.44 -6.24 30.31
CA LEU A 21 -1.52 -7.70 30.42
C LEU A 21 -1.06 -8.41 29.14
N ALA A 22 -0.97 -7.69 28.01
CA ALA A 22 -0.53 -8.24 26.74
C ALA A 22 0.91 -8.73 26.85
N SER A 23 1.14 -9.99 26.48
CA SER A 23 2.43 -10.66 26.61
C SER A 23 3.21 -10.67 25.29
N THR A 24 2.54 -10.34 24.18
CA THR A 24 3.10 -10.33 22.84
C THR A 24 2.87 -9.01 22.10
N HIS A 25 3.74 -8.72 21.14
CA HIS A 25 3.61 -7.55 20.27
C HIS A 25 2.31 -7.57 19.44
N ALA A 26 1.85 -8.76 19.04
CA ALA A 26 0.61 -8.93 18.28
C ALA A 26 -0.63 -8.56 19.11
N GLU A 27 -0.69 -8.99 20.36
CA GLU A 27 -1.77 -8.62 21.31
C GLU A 27 -1.75 -7.12 21.60
N ALA A 28 -0.56 -6.55 21.85
CA ALA A 28 -0.42 -5.11 22.05
C ALA A 28 -0.85 -4.31 20.80
N MET A 29 -0.54 -4.78 19.59
CA MET A 29 -0.95 -4.14 18.34
C MET A 29 -2.46 -4.25 18.11
N MET A 30 -3.07 -5.41 18.37
CA MET A 30 -4.52 -5.59 18.28
C MET A 30 -5.26 -4.63 19.21
N LEU A 31 -4.78 -4.50 20.45
CA LEU A 31 -5.39 -3.59 21.42
C LEU A 31 -5.17 -2.12 21.04
N ASN A 32 -3.94 -1.73 20.68
CA ASN A 32 -3.61 -0.34 20.34
C ASN A 32 -4.26 0.13 19.04
N ALA A 33 -4.12 -0.67 17.98
CA ALA A 33 -4.46 -0.31 16.62
C ALA A 33 -5.68 -1.06 16.10
N GLY A 34 -6.47 -1.73 16.95
CA GLY A 34 -7.76 -2.34 16.61
C GLY A 34 -7.73 -3.28 15.40
N ARG A 35 -6.54 -3.78 15.06
CA ARG A 35 -6.23 -4.52 13.84
C ARG A 35 -5.40 -5.74 14.21
N GLY A 36 -5.87 -6.91 13.81
CA GLY A 36 -5.05 -8.12 13.84
C GLY A 36 -4.06 -8.10 12.67
N ASN A 37 -2.76 -8.18 12.96
CA ASN A 37 -1.77 -8.34 11.90
C ASN A 37 -1.91 -9.74 11.27
N PRO A 38 -2.01 -9.87 9.94
CA PRO A 38 -2.09 -11.18 9.30
C PRO A 38 -0.89 -12.06 9.67
N ASN A 39 -1.14 -13.35 9.87
CA ASN A 39 -0.10 -14.37 10.11
C ASN A 39 0.23 -15.20 8.86
N PHE A 40 -0.25 -14.76 7.69
CA PHE A 40 0.04 -15.34 6.38
C PHE A 40 0.48 -14.24 5.41
N LEU A 41 1.30 -14.61 4.42
CA LEU A 41 1.90 -13.68 3.46
C LEU A 41 1.84 -14.29 2.05
N ALA A 42 1.55 -13.47 1.04
CA ALA A 42 1.66 -13.86 -0.36
C ALA A 42 3.14 -13.95 -0.78
N THR A 43 3.71 -15.15 -0.84
CA THR A 43 5.15 -15.35 -1.09
C THR A 43 5.53 -15.21 -2.56
N GLN A 44 4.66 -15.61 -3.50
CA GLN A 44 4.94 -15.56 -4.94
C GLN A 44 5.32 -14.16 -5.47
N PRO A 45 4.55 -13.08 -5.23
CA PRO A 45 4.95 -11.75 -5.66
C PRO A 45 6.20 -11.22 -4.93
N ARG A 46 6.49 -11.72 -3.72
CA ARG A 46 7.71 -11.36 -2.98
C ARG A 46 8.95 -12.00 -3.61
N HIS A 47 8.86 -13.27 -4.03
CA HIS A 47 9.92 -13.90 -4.80
C HIS A 47 10.17 -13.17 -6.12
N ALA A 48 9.11 -12.82 -6.84
CA ALA A 48 9.20 -12.00 -8.04
C ALA A 48 9.89 -10.65 -7.77
N PHE A 49 9.51 -9.95 -6.70
CA PHE A 49 10.17 -8.70 -6.30
C PHE A 49 11.69 -8.90 -6.07
N LEU A 50 12.10 -9.99 -5.44
CA LEU A 50 13.52 -10.31 -5.25
C LEU A 50 14.25 -10.63 -6.57
N ARG A 51 13.60 -11.30 -7.52
CA ARG A 51 14.18 -11.60 -8.85
C ARG A 51 14.29 -10.35 -9.72
N LEU A 52 13.27 -9.48 -9.69
CA LEU A 52 13.35 -8.15 -10.30
C LEU A 52 14.53 -7.37 -9.73
N GLY A 53 14.77 -7.48 -8.43
CA GLY A 53 15.91 -6.83 -7.77
C GLY A 53 17.26 -7.31 -8.23
N ASP A 54 17.45 -8.63 -8.29
CA ASP A 54 18.68 -9.23 -8.80
C ASP A 54 18.92 -8.83 -10.27
N PHE A 55 17.88 -8.84 -11.11
CA PHE A 55 17.97 -8.31 -12.47
C PHE A 55 18.34 -6.82 -12.49
N ALA A 56 17.72 -6.01 -11.64
CA ALA A 56 17.94 -4.57 -11.60
C ALA A 56 19.37 -4.20 -11.16
N LEU A 57 19.93 -4.94 -10.19
CA LEU A 57 21.33 -4.77 -9.79
C LEU A 57 22.29 -5.10 -10.93
N LYS A 58 22.04 -6.20 -11.67
CA LYS A 58 22.83 -6.56 -12.86
C LYS A 58 22.78 -5.47 -13.94
N GLU A 59 21.63 -4.83 -14.13
CA GLU A 59 21.48 -3.69 -15.03
C GLU A 59 22.28 -2.47 -14.57
N ALA A 60 22.29 -2.20 -13.26
CA ALA A 60 23.07 -1.10 -12.70
C ALA A 60 24.58 -1.35 -12.86
N GLU A 61 25.06 -2.54 -12.48
CA GLU A 61 26.46 -2.96 -12.60
C GLU A 61 26.95 -2.90 -14.06
N ARG A 62 26.11 -3.33 -15.01
CA ARG A 62 26.43 -3.26 -16.45
C ARG A 62 26.68 -1.83 -16.91
N SER A 63 25.87 -0.88 -16.46
CA SER A 63 25.87 0.50 -16.95
C SER A 63 27.16 1.25 -16.59
N TYR A 64 27.88 0.82 -15.56
CA TYR A 64 29.14 1.41 -15.10
C TYR A 64 30.24 0.37 -14.86
N ALA A 65 30.30 -0.65 -15.72
CA ALA A 65 31.26 -1.76 -15.61
C ALA A 65 32.75 -1.34 -15.59
N TYR A 66 33.07 -0.08 -15.93
CA TYR A 66 34.43 0.48 -15.87
C TYR A 66 34.81 1.02 -14.48
N LEU A 67 33.85 1.30 -13.61
CA LEU A 67 34.10 1.67 -12.22
C LEU A 67 34.22 0.36 -11.40
N SER A 68 35.45 -0.05 -11.10
CA SER A 68 35.68 -1.16 -10.18
C SER A 68 35.13 -0.85 -8.78
N HIS A 69 34.91 -1.88 -7.95
CA HIS A 69 34.53 -1.80 -6.52
C HIS A 69 33.03 -1.67 -6.19
N GLY A 70 32.13 -2.28 -6.97
CA GLY A 70 30.72 -2.42 -6.58
C GLY A 70 29.86 -1.16 -6.82
N PHE A 71 30.25 -0.33 -7.77
CA PHE A 71 29.44 0.77 -8.26
C PHE A 71 28.59 0.33 -9.46
N GLY A 72 27.40 0.91 -9.57
CA GLY A 72 26.50 0.76 -10.72
C GLY A 72 25.91 2.11 -11.11
N GLY A 73 25.25 2.16 -12.26
CA GLY A 73 24.54 3.36 -12.71
C GLY A 73 23.05 3.13 -12.99
N ILE A 74 22.47 4.11 -13.65
CA ILE A 74 21.06 4.07 -14.05
C ILE A 74 20.90 3.03 -15.17
N PRO A 75 19.89 2.14 -15.09
CA PRO A 75 19.63 1.15 -16.12
C PRO A 75 19.32 1.80 -17.47
N GLU A 76 19.67 1.16 -18.58
CA GLU A 76 19.34 1.63 -19.92
C GLU A 76 18.04 1.01 -20.42
N LYS A 77 17.12 1.83 -20.91
CA LYS A 77 15.85 1.34 -21.46
C LYS A 77 16.02 0.53 -22.74
N THR A 78 16.94 0.95 -23.60
CA THR A 78 17.22 0.26 -24.86
C THR A 78 17.81 -1.13 -24.59
N GLY A 79 17.24 -2.16 -25.20
CA GLY A 79 17.71 -3.54 -25.05
C GLY A 79 17.32 -4.23 -23.73
N ILE A 80 16.52 -3.58 -22.87
CA ILE A 80 16.22 -4.12 -21.53
C ILE A 80 15.40 -5.41 -21.59
N VAL A 81 14.56 -5.56 -22.62
CA VAL A 81 13.72 -6.74 -22.82
C VAL A 81 14.58 -7.96 -23.12
N GLU A 82 15.52 -7.82 -24.05
CA GLU A 82 16.42 -8.89 -24.46
C GLU A 82 17.31 -9.33 -23.30
N ARG A 83 17.79 -8.37 -22.50
CA ARG A 83 18.58 -8.66 -21.29
C ARG A 83 17.76 -9.35 -20.21
N PHE A 84 16.50 -8.93 -20.01
CA PHE A 84 15.60 -9.61 -19.09
C PHE A 84 15.23 -11.01 -19.56
N ASP A 85 14.97 -11.21 -20.86
CA ASP A 85 14.62 -12.52 -21.40
C ASP A 85 15.80 -13.50 -21.27
N ALA A 86 17.03 -13.03 -21.52
CA ALA A 86 18.25 -13.81 -21.23
C ALA A 86 18.42 -14.09 -19.73
N TYR A 87 18.16 -13.11 -18.86
CA TYR A 87 18.17 -13.28 -17.41
C TYR A 87 17.15 -14.34 -16.96
N ALA A 88 15.91 -14.26 -17.45
CA ALA A 88 14.84 -15.17 -17.10
C ALA A 88 15.16 -16.60 -17.53
N LEU A 89 15.71 -16.79 -18.74
CA LEU A 89 16.12 -18.11 -19.24
C LEU A 89 17.20 -18.75 -18.36
N LEU A 90 18.20 -17.97 -17.93
CA LEU A 90 19.26 -18.47 -17.03
C LEU A 90 18.75 -18.80 -15.62
N ASN A 91 17.59 -18.26 -15.23
CA ASN A 91 17.03 -18.41 -13.89
C ASN A 91 15.68 -19.14 -13.89
N GLU A 92 15.30 -19.84 -14.96
CA GLU A 92 13.95 -20.39 -15.19
C GLU A 92 13.41 -21.21 -14.01
N ALA A 93 14.26 -22.03 -13.38
CA ALA A 93 13.89 -22.86 -12.23
C ALA A 93 13.76 -22.10 -10.89
N THR A 94 13.97 -20.78 -10.89
CA THR A 94 14.04 -19.96 -9.68
C THR A 94 12.67 -19.36 -9.35
N PRO A 95 12.14 -19.53 -8.12
CA PRO A 95 10.84 -18.98 -7.74
C PRO A 95 10.71 -17.48 -8.05
N GLY A 96 9.61 -17.11 -8.70
CA GLY A 96 9.28 -15.72 -9.03
C GLY A 96 9.60 -15.30 -10.47
N ILE A 97 10.44 -16.05 -11.20
CA ILE A 97 10.71 -15.75 -12.62
C ILE A 97 9.46 -15.94 -13.47
N ASP A 98 8.79 -17.07 -13.29
CA ASP A 98 7.51 -17.43 -13.90
C ASP A 98 6.44 -16.34 -13.66
N PHE A 99 6.37 -15.81 -12.44
CA PHE A 99 5.43 -14.77 -12.06
C PHE A 99 5.76 -13.42 -12.72
N ILE A 100 7.04 -13.03 -12.81
CA ILE A 100 7.41 -11.79 -13.54
C ILE A 100 7.07 -11.95 -15.02
N GLN A 101 7.42 -13.07 -15.64
CA GLN A 101 7.11 -13.32 -17.05
C GLN A 101 5.60 -13.26 -17.32
N SER A 102 4.80 -13.90 -16.46
CA SER A 102 3.34 -13.85 -16.53
C SER A 102 2.80 -12.43 -16.32
N THR A 103 3.37 -11.66 -15.40
CA THR A 103 3.00 -10.26 -15.16
C THR A 103 3.30 -9.39 -16.38
N LEU A 104 4.46 -9.56 -17.01
CA LEU A 104 4.83 -8.85 -18.22
C LEU A 104 3.90 -9.23 -19.38
N SER A 105 3.58 -10.51 -19.57
CA SER A 105 2.62 -10.96 -20.58
C SER A 105 1.25 -10.33 -20.34
N PHE A 106 0.75 -10.38 -19.10
CA PHE A 106 -0.55 -9.81 -18.75
C PHE A 106 -0.62 -8.31 -19.06
N ALA A 107 0.41 -7.56 -18.69
CA ALA A 107 0.47 -6.14 -18.96
C ALA A 107 0.45 -5.81 -20.46
N ILE A 108 1.08 -6.64 -21.29
CA ILE A 108 1.07 -6.47 -22.75
C ILE A 108 -0.29 -6.85 -23.32
N ASP A 109 -0.72 -8.09 -23.05
CA ASP A 109 -1.84 -8.72 -23.73
C ASP A 109 -3.19 -8.14 -23.28
N HIS A 110 -3.31 -7.79 -21.99
CA HIS A 110 -4.56 -7.30 -21.42
C HIS A 110 -4.60 -5.80 -21.18
N LEU A 111 -3.44 -5.15 -20.96
CA LEU A 111 -3.39 -3.72 -20.66
C LEU A 111 -2.81 -2.86 -21.79
N GLY A 112 -2.29 -3.48 -22.86
CA GLY A 112 -1.66 -2.77 -23.98
C GLY A 112 -0.41 -1.99 -23.55
N ILE A 113 0.25 -2.38 -22.47
CA ILE A 113 1.47 -1.75 -21.98
C ILE A 113 2.66 -2.32 -22.76
N LYS A 114 3.55 -1.45 -23.24
CA LYS A 114 4.76 -1.91 -23.94
C LYS A 114 5.71 -2.56 -22.93
N LYS A 115 6.14 -3.80 -23.23
CA LYS A 115 7.04 -4.60 -22.36
C LYS A 115 8.27 -3.81 -21.89
N HIS A 116 8.95 -3.12 -22.80
CA HIS A 116 10.15 -2.36 -22.49
C HIS A 116 9.89 -1.13 -21.60
N ASP A 117 8.71 -0.50 -21.71
CA ASP A 117 8.34 0.63 -20.85
C ASP A 117 8.10 0.15 -19.41
N LEU A 118 7.33 -0.93 -19.25
CA LEU A 118 7.03 -1.49 -17.93
C LEU A 118 8.28 -2.02 -17.25
N LEU A 119 9.06 -2.84 -17.96
CA LEU A 119 10.26 -3.42 -17.41
C LEU A 119 11.26 -2.34 -16.99
N TYR A 120 11.41 -1.29 -17.79
CA TYR A 120 12.26 -0.15 -17.41
C TYR A 120 11.74 0.58 -16.17
N GLU A 121 10.43 0.89 -16.10
CA GLU A 121 9.83 1.56 -14.94
C GLU A 121 10.02 0.72 -13.67
N LEU A 122 9.76 -0.59 -13.72
CA LEU A 122 9.93 -1.51 -12.60
C LEU A 122 11.39 -1.63 -12.16
N THR A 123 12.32 -1.79 -13.10
CA THR A 123 13.75 -1.90 -12.83
C THR A 123 14.31 -0.62 -12.21
N ALA A 124 14.00 0.55 -12.77
CA ALA A 124 14.45 1.83 -12.25
C ALA A 124 13.82 2.14 -10.87
N ALA A 125 12.54 1.81 -10.68
CA ALA A 125 11.84 1.97 -9.42
C ALA A 125 12.42 1.07 -8.32
N TYR A 126 12.75 -0.19 -8.64
CA TYR A 126 13.40 -1.10 -7.69
C TYR A 126 14.72 -0.53 -7.18
N LEU A 127 15.56 0.00 -8.08
CA LEU A 127 16.84 0.61 -7.72
C LEU A 127 16.69 1.90 -6.91
N ALA A 128 15.49 2.50 -6.88
CA ALA A 128 15.24 3.80 -6.26
C ALA A 128 16.26 4.88 -6.68
N CYS A 129 16.75 4.79 -7.91
CA CYS A 129 17.84 5.63 -8.41
C CYS A 129 17.38 6.98 -8.98
N ASN A 130 16.06 7.22 -8.98
CA ASN A 130 15.44 8.48 -9.39
C ASN A 130 14.34 8.85 -8.40
N TYR A 131 14.05 10.15 -8.27
CA TYR A 131 12.85 10.61 -7.59
C TYR A 131 11.60 10.08 -8.31
N PRO A 132 10.54 9.68 -7.56
CA PRO A 132 9.28 9.29 -8.17
C PRO A 132 8.71 10.39 -9.07
N PHE A 133 8.42 10.06 -10.33
CA PHE A 133 7.87 11.00 -11.29
C PHE A 133 6.77 10.34 -12.16
N PRO A 134 5.57 10.93 -12.23
CA PRO A 134 5.13 12.10 -11.46
C PRO A 134 5.08 11.79 -9.94
N PRO A 135 5.19 12.80 -9.05
CA PRO A 135 5.23 12.56 -7.61
C PRO A 135 4.00 11.84 -7.04
N ARG A 136 2.87 11.91 -7.73
CA ARG A 136 1.61 11.29 -7.34
C ARG A 136 1.67 9.76 -7.37
N MET A 137 2.17 9.19 -8.47
CA MET A 137 2.37 7.74 -8.64
C MET A 137 3.12 7.51 -9.97
N LEU A 138 3.93 6.46 -10.03
CA LEU A 138 4.55 6.04 -11.30
C LEU A 138 3.46 5.63 -12.32
N PRO A 139 3.54 6.05 -13.60
CA PRO A 139 2.42 5.96 -14.52
C PRO A 139 1.96 4.53 -14.83
N LEU A 140 2.87 3.58 -15.04
CA LEU A 140 2.48 2.20 -15.37
C LEU A 140 2.07 1.42 -14.12
N CYS A 141 2.74 1.64 -13.00
CA CYS A 141 2.28 1.16 -11.70
C CYS A 141 0.86 1.64 -11.40
N GLU A 142 0.55 2.93 -11.62
CA GLU A 142 -0.80 3.47 -11.45
C GLU A 142 -1.82 2.73 -12.32
N ARG A 143 -1.54 2.54 -13.61
CA ARG A 143 -2.44 1.83 -14.53
C ARG A 143 -2.72 0.41 -14.05
N ILE A 144 -1.70 -0.31 -13.61
CA ILE A 144 -1.84 -1.68 -13.09
C ILE A 144 -2.68 -1.67 -11.79
N THR A 145 -2.40 -0.76 -10.86
CA THR A 145 -3.15 -0.64 -9.60
C THR A 145 -4.60 -0.24 -9.83
N LYS A 146 -4.90 0.62 -10.81
CA LYS A 146 -6.28 0.97 -11.20
C LYS A 146 -7.09 -0.25 -11.63
N VAL A 147 -6.48 -1.16 -12.40
CA VAL A 147 -7.13 -2.42 -12.83
C VAL A 147 -7.45 -3.31 -11.64
N TYR A 148 -6.48 -3.46 -10.72
CA TYR A 148 -6.67 -4.22 -9.49
C TYR A 148 -7.80 -3.63 -8.63
N LEU A 149 -7.71 -2.34 -8.28
CA LEU A 149 -8.73 -1.68 -7.45
C LEU A 149 -10.10 -1.69 -8.11
N SER A 150 -10.17 -1.51 -9.43
CA SER A 150 -11.46 -1.59 -10.11
C SER A 150 -12.07 -2.99 -10.04
N THR A 151 -11.26 -4.05 -10.13
CA THR A 151 -11.74 -5.43 -10.02
C THR A 151 -12.23 -5.73 -8.61
N GLU A 152 -11.44 -5.38 -7.59
CA GLU A 152 -11.76 -5.69 -6.20
C GLU A 152 -12.88 -4.81 -5.62
N LEU A 153 -12.96 -3.53 -6.02
CA LEU A 153 -13.93 -2.58 -5.45
C LEU A 153 -15.22 -2.44 -6.28
N CYS A 154 -15.15 -2.56 -7.60
CA CYS A 154 -16.29 -2.32 -8.49
C CYS A 154 -16.86 -3.60 -9.12
N GLY A 155 -16.29 -4.77 -8.83
CA GLY A 155 -16.71 -6.05 -9.39
C GLY A 155 -16.52 -6.11 -10.90
N THR A 156 -17.50 -6.63 -11.63
CA THR A 156 -17.36 -7.02 -13.06
C THR A 156 -17.25 -5.86 -14.05
N LYS A 157 -17.41 -4.60 -13.62
CA LYS A 157 -17.25 -3.43 -14.49
C LYS A 157 -15.93 -2.72 -14.18
N THR A 158 -14.95 -2.91 -15.05
CA THR A 158 -13.68 -2.17 -15.00
C THR A 158 -13.93 -0.68 -15.32
N LYS A 159 -13.57 0.20 -14.38
CA LYS A 159 -13.72 1.66 -14.45
C LYS A 159 -12.38 2.36 -14.20
N THR A 160 -11.35 2.00 -14.97
CA THR A 160 -9.99 2.54 -14.79
C THR A 160 -9.89 4.04 -15.02
N ASP A 161 -10.78 4.64 -15.83
CA ASP A 161 -10.76 6.08 -16.11
C ASP A 161 -11.62 6.89 -15.14
N ALA A 162 -12.25 6.25 -14.14
CA ALA A 162 -13.17 6.91 -13.22
C ALA A 162 -12.48 7.58 -12.02
N PHE A 163 -11.20 7.29 -11.76
CA PHE A 163 -10.47 7.79 -10.61
C PHE A 163 -8.97 7.85 -10.89
N ASP A 164 -8.26 8.66 -10.10
CA ASP A 164 -6.80 8.70 -10.03
C ASP A 164 -6.29 8.17 -8.69
N ILE A 165 -5.04 7.72 -8.64
CA ILE A 165 -4.44 7.14 -7.44
C ILE A 165 -3.33 8.04 -6.91
N PHE A 166 -3.31 8.29 -5.61
CA PHE A 166 -2.14 8.84 -4.92
C PHE A 166 -1.54 7.75 -4.03
N ALA A 167 -0.32 7.31 -4.33
CA ALA A 167 0.35 6.28 -3.54
C ALA A 167 0.88 6.87 -2.22
N THR A 168 0.49 6.28 -1.10
CA THR A 168 0.87 6.72 0.26
C THR A 168 1.48 5.57 1.06
N GLU A 169 2.07 5.89 2.21
CA GLU A 169 2.65 4.97 3.19
C GLU A 169 1.55 4.24 3.99
N GLY A 170 0.64 3.60 3.27
CA GLY A 170 -0.55 2.93 3.81
C GLY A 170 -1.69 3.89 4.18
N GLY A 171 -2.76 3.32 4.74
CA GLY A 171 -3.97 4.06 5.08
C GLY A 171 -3.80 5.11 6.19
N THR A 172 -2.79 4.95 7.04
CA THR A 172 -2.48 5.91 8.11
C THR A 172 -2.00 7.25 7.54
N ALA A 173 -1.05 7.21 6.60
CA ALA A 173 -0.60 8.40 5.87
C ALA A 173 -1.73 9.00 5.04
N ALA A 174 -2.51 8.16 4.34
CA ALA A 174 -3.64 8.60 3.54
C ALA A 174 -4.66 9.43 4.35
N MET A 175 -5.08 8.94 5.52
CA MET A 175 -6.04 9.68 6.36
C MET A 175 -5.45 11.00 6.87
N THR A 176 -4.17 11.02 7.22
CA THR A 176 -3.49 12.23 7.68
C THR A 176 -3.47 13.29 6.57
N TYR A 177 -3.06 12.91 5.35
CA TYR A 177 -3.02 13.80 4.20
C TYR A 177 -4.41 14.26 3.79
N LEU A 178 -5.42 13.40 3.87
CA LEU A 178 -6.80 13.73 3.54
C LEU A 178 -7.34 14.85 4.43
N PHE A 179 -7.31 14.68 5.76
CA PHE A 179 -7.82 15.70 6.68
C PHE A 179 -7.04 17.02 6.56
N GLN A 180 -5.70 16.96 6.51
CA GLN A 180 -4.88 18.16 6.34
C GLN A 180 -5.21 18.89 5.03
N SER A 181 -5.39 18.15 3.94
CA SER A 181 -5.73 18.73 2.64
C SER A 181 -7.13 19.35 2.63
N LEU A 182 -8.14 18.68 3.22
CA LEU A 182 -9.50 19.22 3.31
C LEU A 182 -9.56 20.54 4.07
N PHE A 183 -8.82 20.66 5.18
CA PHE A 183 -8.73 21.89 5.95
C PHE A 183 -7.89 22.96 5.25
N ALA A 184 -6.73 22.60 4.70
CA ALA A 184 -5.86 23.54 3.98
C ALA A 184 -6.57 24.16 2.77
N ASN A 185 -7.47 23.41 2.12
CA ASN A 185 -8.27 23.86 0.99
C ASN A 185 -9.65 24.41 1.38
N ARG A 186 -9.95 24.55 2.67
CA ARG A 186 -11.23 25.11 3.18
C ARG A 186 -12.47 24.35 2.67
N ILE A 187 -12.32 23.04 2.46
CA ILE A 187 -13.45 22.14 2.19
C ILE A 187 -14.12 21.77 3.51
N LEU A 188 -13.33 21.61 4.58
CA LEU A 188 -13.81 21.47 5.96
C LEU A 188 -13.34 22.63 6.82
N HIS A 189 -14.17 23.01 7.78
CA HIS A 189 -13.92 24.02 8.78
C HIS A 189 -14.20 23.48 10.18
N LYS A 190 -13.63 24.15 11.20
CA LYS A 190 -13.95 23.86 12.60
C LYS A 190 -15.45 24.06 12.84
N GLY A 191 -16.06 23.14 13.59
CA GLY A 191 -17.49 23.09 13.84
C GLY A 191 -18.31 22.44 12.73
N ASP A 192 -17.71 22.05 11.59
CA ASP A 192 -18.42 21.25 10.59
C ASP A 192 -18.77 19.87 11.15
N LYS A 193 -19.88 19.32 10.67
CA LYS A 193 -20.39 18.01 11.10
C LYS A 193 -19.84 16.91 10.20
N VAL A 194 -19.30 15.86 10.81
CA VAL A 194 -18.90 14.62 10.11
C VAL A 194 -19.73 13.46 10.61
N ALA A 195 -20.42 12.79 9.68
CA ALA A 195 -21.18 11.59 10.00
C ALA A 195 -20.25 10.36 9.96
N LEU A 196 -20.22 9.59 11.05
CA LEU A 196 -19.44 8.36 11.16
C LEU A 196 -20.37 7.19 11.48
N ILE A 197 -20.22 6.10 10.73
CA ILE A 197 -20.93 4.85 11.03
C ILE A 197 -20.21 4.15 12.19
N SER A 198 -20.93 3.74 13.23
CA SER A 198 -20.38 3.00 14.37
C SER A 198 -21.05 1.63 14.54
N PRO A 199 -20.35 0.62 15.08
CA PRO A 199 -18.98 0.66 15.59
C PRO A 199 -17.93 0.77 14.47
N ILE A 200 -16.90 1.58 14.70
CA ILE A 200 -15.76 1.75 13.80
C ILE A 200 -14.45 1.77 14.58
N PHE A 201 -13.36 1.55 13.86
CA PHE A 201 -12.02 1.56 14.40
C PHE A 201 -11.68 2.90 15.11
N SER A 202 -11.23 2.82 16.37
CA SER A 202 -11.14 3.95 17.33
C SER A 202 -10.41 5.20 16.83
N PRO A 203 -9.27 5.11 16.12
CA PRO A 203 -8.61 6.30 15.58
C PRO A 203 -9.48 7.17 14.67
N TYR A 204 -10.49 6.60 14.00
CA TYR A 204 -11.40 7.39 13.18
C TYR A 204 -12.44 8.17 13.99
N LEU A 205 -12.68 7.77 15.24
CA LEU A 205 -13.46 8.55 16.21
C LEU A 205 -12.61 9.63 16.88
N GLU A 206 -11.30 9.40 17.00
CA GLU A 206 -10.36 10.29 17.70
C GLU A 206 -9.86 11.45 16.85
N ILE A 207 -9.66 11.26 15.54
CA ILE A 207 -9.12 12.29 14.65
C ILE A 207 -10.06 13.51 14.53
N PRO A 208 -11.37 13.38 14.23
CA PRO A 208 -12.23 14.54 14.01
C PRO A 208 -12.32 15.55 15.17
N PRO A 209 -12.45 15.13 16.44
CA PRO A 209 -12.61 16.07 17.56
C PRO A 209 -11.30 16.70 18.07
N ILE A 210 -10.12 16.38 17.52
CA ILE A 210 -8.87 16.99 18.00
C ILE A 210 -8.90 18.52 17.81
N PRO A 211 -8.26 19.33 18.67
CA PRO A 211 -8.32 20.79 18.59
C PRO A 211 -7.86 21.40 17.26
N ALA A 212 -7.08 20.67 16.47
CA ALA A 212 -6.67 21.09 15.13
C ALA A 212 -7.85 21.09 14.14
N TYR A 213 -8.76 20.12 14.23
CA TYR A 213 -9.89 19.95 13.32
C TYR A 213 -11.23 20.36 13.94
N ASP A 214 -11.47 20.05 15.21
CA ASP A 214 -12.64 20.48 15.99
C ASP A 214 -13.98 20.23 15.25
N LEU A 215 -14.11 19.03 14.69
CA LEU A 215 -15.31 18.60 13.96
C LEU A 215 -16.35 18.00 14.91
N GLU A 216 -17.62 18.29 14.66
CA GLU A 216 -18.73 17.68 15.39
C GLU A 216 -19.04 16.30 14.80
N VAL A 217 -18.88 15.25 15.60
CA VAL A 217 -19.16 13.87 15.17
C VAL A 217 -20.65 13.57 15.31
N ILE A 218 -21.29 13.21 14.20
CA ILE A 218 -22.65 12.68 14.16
C ILE A 218 -22.57 11.16 14.05
N ASP A 219 -22.98 10.47 15.11
CA ASP A 219 -22.92 9.02 15.21
C ASP A 219 -24.10 8.35 14.48
N ILE A 220 -23.81 7.56 13.45
CA ILE A 220 -24.76 6.73 12.71
C ILE A 220 -24.56 5.27 13.17
N LYS A 221 -25.42 4.81 14.07
CA LYS A 221 -25.29 3.46 14.64
C LYS A 221 -25.78 2.39 13.68
N ALA A 222 -24.94 1.40 13.45
CA ALA A 222 -25.32 0.11 12.88
C ALA A 222 -26.31 -0.59 13.84
N SER A 223 -27.23 -1.38 13.28
CA SER A 223 -28.27 -2.10 13.99
C SER A 223 -28.02 -3.61 13.91
N GLU A 224 -27.77 -4.22 15.07
CA GLU A 224 -27.58 -5.68 15.19
C GLU A 224 -28.75 -6.47 14.56
N ASP A 225 -29.98 -5.96 14.71
CA ASP A 225 -31.20 -6.53 14.12
C ASP A 225 -31.19 -6.54 12.57
N GLN A 226 -30.34 -5.74 11.93
CA GLN A 226 -30.16 -5.66 10.48
C GLN A 226 -28.90 -6.39 9.98
N ASN A 227 -28.31 -7.25 10.82
CA ASN A 227 -27.06 -7.97 10.58
C ASN A 227 -25.80 -7.07 10.49
N TRP A 228 -25.85 -5.83 10.99
CA TRP A 228 -24.72 -4.99 11.42
C TRP A 228 -25.25 -3.85 12.27
#